data_AF-A0A5K1JSG3-F1
#
_entry.id   AF-A0A5K1JSG3-F1
#
_cell.length_a   1.000
_cell.length_b   1.000
_cell.length_c   1.000
_cell.angle_alpha   90.00
_cell.angle_beta   90.00
_cell.angle_gamma   90.00
#
_symmetry.space_group_name_H-M   'P 1'
#
loop_
_entity.id
_entity.type
_entity.pdbx_description
1 polymer ?
#
loop_
_entity_poly.entity_id
_entity_poly.type
_entity_poly.pdbx_seq_one_letter_code
_entity_poly.pdbx_strand_id
1 'polypeptide(L)'
;MFAPAPEPPTRLGYYRKLASRAGIHVSPLCLGGMSIGDKWDKFGMGSMDKEASFRLLDAYFDAGGNFIDTANLYQDGTSEEFIGEWAEARGIRDQLVLATKYGNNNQRGNDSIAQKVNFGGDNLKSLMLSVETSLKRFRTTYVDILYVHLWDNTDVEEIMDGLHNFVIAGKVLYLRY
;
A
#
# COMPACT_ATOMS: atom_id res chain seq x y z
N MET A 1 35.24 -6.87 17.98
CA MET A 1 34.34 -7.64 17.09
C MET A 1 32.97 -7.62 17.76
N PHE A 2 31.91 -7.19 17.08
CA PHE A 2 30.57 -7.12 17.67
C PHE A 2 29.97 -8.52 17.82
N ALA A 3 29.17 -8.73 18.86
CA ALA A 3 28.39 -9.96 18.99
C ALA A 3 27.42 -10.10 17.80
N PRO A 4 27.12 -11.34 17.36
CA PRO A 4 26.09 -11.57 16.34
C PRO A 4 24.75 -10.96 16.77
N ALA A 5 23.95 -10.53 15.79
CA ALA A 5 22.58 -10.11 16.07
C ALA A 5 21.78 -11.30 16.66
N PRO A 6 20.84 -11.03 17.59
CA PRO A 6 19.96 -12.09 18.11
C PRO A 6 19.13 -12.69 16.98
N GLU A 7 18.72 -13.95 17.16
CA GLU A 7 17.80 -14.59 16.23
C GLU A 7 16.43 -13.89 16.26
N PRO A 8 15.75 -13.76 15.10
CA PRO A 8 14.43 -13.18 15.05
C PRO A 8 13.41 -14.07 15.77
N PRO A 9 12.31 -13.50 16.30
CA PRO A 9 11.30 -14.25 17.06
C PRO A 9 10.58 -15.32 16.22
N THR A 10 10.47 -15.09 14.92
CA THR A 10 9.92 -16.06 13.97
C THR A 10 10.68 -16.02 12.64
N ARG A 11 10.30 -16.92 11.72
CA ARG A 11 10.87 -16.93 10.36
C ARG A 11 10.60 -15.68 9.54
N LEU A 12 9.63 -14.83 9.92
CA LEU A 12 9.35 -13.58 9.21
C LEU A 12 10.51 -12.59 9.30
N GLY A 13 11.26 -12.59 10.42
CA GLY A 13 12.41 -11.71 10.59
C GLY A 13 13.68 -12.10 9.82
N TYR A 14 13.66 -13.19 9.03
CA TYR A 14 14.73 -13.50 8.07
C TYR A 14 14.43 -12.82 6.73
N TYR A 15 14.77 -11.53 6.66
CA TYR A 15 14.50 -10.71 5.50
C TYR A 15 15.29 -11.12 4.25
N ARG A 16 14.70 -10.82 3.10
CA ARG A 16 15.26 -11.11 1.78
C ARG A 16 15.26 -9.84 0.94
N LYS A 17 16.24 -9.73 0.06
CA LYS A 17 16.25 -8.68 -0.97
C LYS A 17 15.02 -8.85 -1.86
N LEU A 18 14.25 -7.78 -2.06
CA LEU A 18 12.99 -7.82 -2.82
C LEU A 18 13.20 -8.25 -4.28
N ALA A 19 14.21 -7.69 -4.95
CA ALA A 19 14.57 -8.04 -6.32
C ALA A 19 16.04 -7.75 -6.62
N SER A 20 16.59 -8.27 -7.72
CA SER A 20 17.97 -7.99 -8.13
C SER A 20 18.28 -6.48 -8.21
N ARG A 21 17.32 -5.69 -8.68
CA ARG A 21 17.39 -4.22 -8.83
C ARG A 21 16.76 -3.42 -7.68
N ALA A 22 16.18 -4.09 -6.67
CA ALA A 22 15.60 -3.44 -5.49
C ALA A 22 16.28 -3.96 -4.22
N GLY A 23 17.18 -3.14 -3.66
CA GLY A 23 17.98 -3.48 -2.46
C GLY A 23 17.21 -3.47 -1.14
N ILE A 24 15.94 -3.08 -1.17
CA ILE A 24 15.07 -3.10 0.01
C ILE A 24 14.87 -4.54 0.50
N HIS A 25 14.81 -4.69 1.82
CA HIS A 25 14.66 -5.96 2.49
C HIS A 25 13.23 -6.15 2.99
N VAL A 26 12.63 -7.26 2.61
CA VAL A 26 11.25 -7.61 2.97
C VAL A 26 11.18 -8.95 3.70
N SER A 27 10.17 -9.10 4.55
CA SER A 27 9.77 -10.38 5.13
C SER A 27 9.46 -11.39 4.02
N PRO A 28 9.73 -12.69 4.25
CA PRO A 28 9.52 -13.74 3.25
C PRO A 28 8.04 -13.94 2.90
N LEU A 29 7.13 -13.45 3.74
CA LEU A 29 5.70 -13.35 3.47
C LEU A 29 5.29 -11.87 3.47
N CYS A 30 4.37 -11.52 2.59
CA CYS A 30 3.73 -10.21 2.51
C CYS A 30 2.31 -10.33 3.08
N LEU A 31 1.90 -9.38 3.93
CA LEU A 31 0.55 -9.31 4.45
C LEU A 31 -0.36 -8.58 3.46
N GLY A 32 -1.36 -9.27 2.93
CA GLY A 32 -2.39 -8.67 2.09
C GLY A 32 -3.43 -7.90 2.89
N GLY A 33 -3.70 -6.65 2.51
CA GLY A 33 -4.57 -5.71 3.20
C GLY A 33 -6.02 -5.65 2.69
N MET A 34 -6.43 -6.54 1.77
CA MET A 34 -7.76 -6.50 1.15
C MET A 34 -8.91 -6.60 2.17
N SER A 35 -8.71 -7.36 3.24
CA SER A 35 -9.70 -7.53 4.33
C SER A 35 -9.53 -6.52 5.47
N ILE A 36 -8.47 -5.71 5.47
CA ILE A 36 -8.25 -4.66 6.48
C ILE A 36 -9.13 -3.47 6.13
N GLY A 37 -10.10 -3.15 6.99
CA GLY A 37 -11.09 -2.10 6.76
C GLY A 37 -12.54 -2.61 6.82
N ASP A 38 -13.50 -1.70 6.85
CA ASP A 38 -14.85 -1.94 7.40
C ASP A 38 -16.00 -1.66 6.42
N LYS A 39 -15.73 -1.58 5.10
CA LYS A 39 -16.70 -1.09 4.11
C LYS A 39 -17.36 -2.18 3.27
N TRP A 40 -16.75 -3.36 3.16
CA TRP A 40 -17.18 -4.40 2.22
C TRP A 40 -17.95 -5.56 2.83
N ASP A 41 -18.22 -5.54 4.14
CA ASP A 41 -19.01 -6.59 4.82
C ASP A 41 -20.36 -6.83 4.12
N LYS A 42 -21.06 -5.74 3.81
CA LYS A 42 -22.35 -5.74 3.08
C LYS A 42 -22.30 -6.37 1.69
N PHE A 43 -21.11 -6.53 1.10
CA PHE A 43 -20.91 -7.15 -0.20
C PHE A 43 -20.42 -8.60 -0.12
N GLY A 44 -20.28 -9.16 1.10
CA GLY A 44 -19.81 -10.54 1.31
C GLY A 44 -18.33 -10.76 0.97
N MET A 45 -17.55 -9.68 0.81
CA MET A 45 -16.11 -9.76 0.48
C MET A 45 -15.22 -9.77 1.73
N GLY A 46 -15.83 -9.88 2.91
CA GLY A 46 -15.16 -9.79 4.20
C GLY A 46 -14.77 -8.36 4.57
N SER A 47 -14.63 -8.14 5.87
CA SER A 47 -14.16 -6.88 6.44
C SER A 47 -13.55 -7.16 7.81
N MET A 48 -12.81 -6.20 8.33
CA MET A 48 -12.26 -6.24 9.66
C MET A 48 -12.39 -4.83 10.25
N ASP A 49 -13.04 -4.74 11.41
CA ASP A 49 -13.08 -3.48 12.13
C ASP A 49 -11.67 -2.99 12.50
N LYS A 50 -11.59 -1.74 12.97
CA LYS A 50 -10.30 -1.11 13.28
C LYS A 50 -9.53 -1.87 14.36
N GLU A 51 -10.22 -2.35 15.40
CA GLU A 51 -9.57 -3.02 16.52
C GLU A 51 -8.96 -4.36 16.10
N ALA A 52 -9.73 -5.18 15.39
CA ALA A 52 -9.26 -6.43 14.83
C ALA A 52 -8.13 -6.21 13.81
N SER A 53 -8.24 -5.18 12.98
CA SER A 53 -7.20 -4.80 12.02
C SER A 53 -5.88 -4.48 12.72
N PHE A 54 -5.93 -3.71 13.81
CA PHE A 54 -4.74 -3.33 14.56
C PHE A 54 -4.13 -4.56 15.26
N ARG A 55 -4.95 -5.44 15.83
CA ARG A 55 -4.46 -6.71 16.42
C ARG A 55 -3.77 -7.60 15.39
N LEU A 56 -4.30 -7.70 14.17
CA LEU A 56 -3.67 -8.45 13.09
C LEU A 56 -2.32 -7.83 12.69
N LEU A 57 -2.29 -6.51 12.51
CA LEU A 57 -1.08 -5.79 12.13
C LEU A 57 0.00 -5.88 13.22
N ASP A 58 -0.38 -5.78 14.49
CA ASP A 58 0.51 -5.98 15.65
C ASP A 58 1.10 -7.40 15.64
N ALA A 59 0.24 -8.43 15.53
CA ALA A 59 0.70 -9.81 15.50
C ALA A 59 1.68 -10.09 14.34
N TYR A 60 1.44 -9.49 13.17
CA TYR A 60 2.33 -9.62 12.02
C TYR A 60 3.66 -8.91 12.25
N PHE A 61 3.64 -7.68 12.76
CA PHE A 61 4.84 -6.89 13.02
C PHE A 61 5.70 -7.49 14.14
N ASP A 62 5.08 -7.90 15.25
CA ASP A 62 5.75 -8.52 16.39
C ASP A 62 6.39 -9.86 16.04
N ALA A 63 5.82 -10.58 15.06
CA ALA A 63 6.42 -11.78 14.50
C ALA A 63 7.65 -11.49 13.59
N GLY A 64 7.93 -10.22 13.29
CA GLY A 64 9.01 -9.77 12.40
C GLY A 64 8.56 -9.54 10.95
N GLY A 65 7.26 -9.38 10.70
CA GLY A 65 6.75 -8.98 9.39
C GLY A 65 6.95 -7.49 9.11
N ASN A 66 7.37 -7.13 7.90
CA ASN A 66 7.56 -5.72 7.53
C ASN A 66 6.92 -5.33 6.20
N PHE A 67 6.43 -6.28 5.41
CA PHE A 67 5.91 -6.01 4.08
C PHE A 67 4.38 -6.13 4.03
N ILE A 68 3.69 -5.04 3.71
CA ILE A 68 2.22 -4.97 3.63
C ILE A 68 1.82 -4.50 2.23
N ASP A 69 0.91 -5.23 1.60
CA ASP A 69 0.36 -4.92 0.27
C ASP A 69 -1.14 -4.60 0.37
N THR A 70 -1.53 -3.40 -0.03
CA THR A 70 -2.93 -2.96 -0.09
C THR A 70 -3.24 -2.30 -1.44
N ALA A 71 -4.35 -1.58 -1.59
CA ALA A 71 -4.69 -0.82 -2.78
C ALA A 71 -5.61 0.37 -2.43
N ASN A 72 -5.59 1.40 -3.28
CA ASN A 72 -6.41 2.60 -3.14
C ASN A 72 -7.93 2.34 -2.96
N LEU A 73 -8.41 1.24 -3.55
CA LEU A 73 -9.81 0.81 -3.55
C LEU A 73 -10.16 -0.08 -2.36
N TYR A 74 -9.19 -0.76 -1.73
CA TYR A 74 -9.51 -1.80 -0.74
C TYR A 74 -10.32 -1.23 0.43
N GLN A 75 -11.47 -1.86 0.69
CA GLN A 75 -12.46 -1.40 1.67
C GLN A 75 -12.86 0.07 1.44
N ASP A 76 -13.06 0.46 0.18
CA ASP A 76 -13.32 1.84 -0.26
C ASP A 76 -12.29 2.87 0.28
N GLY A 77 -11.06 2.40 0.54
CA GLY A 77 -9.94 3.19 1.01
C GLY A 77 -9.60 3.07 2.49
N THR A 78 -10.49 2.49 3.32
CA THR A 78 -10.23 2.40 4.77
C THR A 78 -9.06 1.47 5.11
N SER A 79 -8.67 0.58 4.18
CA SER A 79 -7.48 -0.25 4.35
C SER A 79 -6.21 0.60 4.53
N GLU A 80 -5.99 1.56 3.63
CA GLU A 80 -4.85 2.47 3.71
C GLU A 80 -4.93 3.38 4.94
N GLU A 81 -6.14 3.82 5.30
CA GLU A 81 -6.37 4.67 6.48
C GLU A 81 -6.03 3.94 7.78
N PHE A 82 -6.45 2.68 7.91
CA PHE A 82 -6.17 1.88 9.11
C PHE A 82 -4.69 1.53 9.21
N ILE A 83 -4.05 1.13 8.10
CA ILE A 83 -2.60 0.86 8.08
C ILE A 83 -1.80 2.12 8.42
N GLY A 84 -2.18 3.27 7.84
CA GLY A 84 -1.53 4.56 8.12
C GLY A 84 -1.64 4.98 9.57
N GLU A 85 -2.86 4.97 10.12
CA GLU A 85 -3.11 5.28 11.54
C GLU A 85 -2.36 4.32 12.47
N TRP A 86 -2.37 3.03 12.16
CA TRP A 86 -1.68 2.01 12.93
C TRP A 86 -0.16 2.26 12.97
N ALA A 87 0.45 2.52 11.81
CA ALA A 87 1.89 2.75 11.69
C ALA A 87 2.34 4.07 12.34
N GLU A 88 1.56 5.14 12.16
CA GLU A 88 1.81 6.44 12.80
C GLU A 88 1.74 6.34 14.32
N ALA A 89 0.68 5.72 14.86
CA ALA A 89 0.49 5.57 16.31
C ALA A 89 1.62 4.80 17.00
N ARG A 90 2.35 3.96 16.26
CA ARG A 90 3.49 3.16 16.76
C ARG A 90 4.85 3.76 16.41
N GLY A 91 4.90 4.79 15.56
CA GLY A 91 6.16 5.38 15.10
C GLY A 91 7.03 4.42 14.29
N ILE A 92 6.40 3.50 13.54
CA ILE A 92 7.10 2.40 12.84
C ILE A 92 7.12 2.55 11.32
N ARG A 93 6.65 3.67 10.74
CA ARG A 93 6.54 3.85 9.28
C ARG A 93 7.83 3.47 8.53
N ASP A 94 8.99 3.90 9.01
CA ASP A 94 10.28 3.66 8.35
C ASP A 94 10.79 2.22 8.50
N GLN A 95 10.13 1.41 9.32
CA GLN A 95 10.43 -0.02 9.49
C GLN A 95 9.60 -0.89 8.53
N LEU A 96 8.64 -0.30 7.82
CA LEU A 96 7.69 -0.99 6.96
C LEU A 96 8.00 -0.77 5.48
N VAL A 97 7.67 -1.77 4.68
CA VAL A 97 7.57 -1.69 3.23
C VAL A 97 6.08 -1.68 2.88
N LEU A 98 5.58 -0.52 2.45
CA LEU A 98 4.17 -0.35 2.09
C LEU A 98 4.00 -0.35 0.57
N ALA A 99 3.24 -1.33 0.08
CA ALA A 99 2.79 -1.41 -1.30
C ALA A 99 1.34 -0.96 -1.43
N THR A 100 1.06 -0.13 -2.44
CA THR A 100 -0.32 0.19 -2.85
C THR A 100 -0.45 0.14 -4.37
N LYS A 101 -1.69 0.25 -4.85
CA LYS A 101 -2.04 0.13 -6.28
C LYS A 101 -3.02 1.22 -6.66
N TYR A 102 -2.97 1.65 -7.92
CA TYR A 102 -3.94 2.58 -8.52
C TYR A 102 -4.53 1.99 -9.81
N GLY A 103 -5.54 2.64 -10.39
CA GLY A 103 -6.22 2.20 -11.62
C GLY A 103 -7.68 1.82 -11.37
N ASN A 104 -7.99 1.35 -10.16
CA ASN A 104 -9.37 1.12 -9.74
C ASN A 104 -10.02 2.41 -9.20
N ASN A 105 -11.33 2.58 -9.47
CA ASN A 105 -12.10 3.74 -9.02
C ASN A 105 -12.37 3.72 -7.51
N ASN A 106 -11.49 4.38 -6.74
CA ASN A 106 -11.59 4.46 -5.28
C ASN A 106 -12.68 5.42 -4.77
N GLN A 107 -13.38 6.14 -5.65
CA GLN A 107 -14.50 7.02 -5.30
C GLN A 107 -15.87 6.48 -5.75
N ARG A 108 -15.95 5.22 -6.21
CA ARG A 108 -17.20 4.66 -6.76
C ARG A 108 -18.38 4.82 -5.80
N GLY A 109 -18.15 4.60 -4.51
CA GLY A 109 -19.17 4.66 -3.44
C GLY A 109 -19.41 6.05 -2.84
N ASN A 110 -18.74 7.10 -3.33
CA ASN A 110 -18.84 8.43 -2.75
C ASN A 110 -19.89 9.29 -3.48
N ASP A 111 -21.10 9.38 -2.95
CA ASP A 111 -22.22 10.09 -3.58
C ASP A 111 -22.06 11.63 -3.59
N SER A 112 -21.09 12.17 -2.86
CA SER A 112 -20.78 13.62 -2.89
C SER A 112 -20.04 14.05 -4.17
N ILE A 113 -19.49 13.10 -4.94
CA ILE A 113 -18.71 13.38 -6.15
C ILE A 113 -19.59 13.21 -7.38
N ALA A 114 -19.84 14.33 -8.06
CA ALA A 114 -20.66 14.37 -9.27
C ALA A 114 -20.02 13.63 -10.46
N GLN A 115 -18.70 13.79 -10.67
CA GLN A 115 -17.97 13.20 -11.81
C GLN A 115 -16.86 12.28 -11.32
N LYS A 116 -17.04 10.98 -11.54
CA LYS A 116 -16.15 9.92 -11.04
C LYS A 116 -15.23 9.32 -12.11
N VAL A 117 -15.37 9.75 -13.36
CA VAL A 117 -14.71 9.13 -14.54
C VAL A 117 -13.18 9.14 -14.47
N ASN A 118 -12.59 10.13 -13.80
CA ASN A 118 -11.14 10.30 -13.70
C ASN A 118 -10.54 9.76 -12.39
N PHE A 119 -11.31 9.02 -11.59
CA PHE A 119 -10.81 8.36 -10.38
C PHE A 119 -10.38 6.91 -10.61
N GLY A 120 -10.48 6.41 -11.84
CA GLY A 120 -9.99 5.11 -12.28
C GLY A 120 -9.34 5.18 -13.66
N GLY A 121 -8.84 4.04 -14.12
CA GLY A 121 -7.97 3.92 -15.29
C GLY A 121 -6.52 4.29 -14.99
N ASP A 122 -5.65 4.02 -15.94
CA ASP A 122 -4.19 4.14 -15.79
C ASP A 122 -3.65 5.51 -16.21
N ASN A 123 -4.53 6.36 -16.75
CA ASN A 123 -4.24 7.75 -17.13
C ASN A 123 -3.61 8.59 -16.01
N LEU A 124 -2.87 9.62 -16.41
CA LEU A 124 -2.12 10.49 -15.49
C LEU A 124 -2.99 11.18 -14.43
N LYS A 125 -4.24 11.50 -14.75
CA LYS A 125 -5.15 12.16 -13.81
C LYS A 125 -5.53 11.23 -12.67
N SER A 126 -5.88 9.99 -12.98
CA SER A 126 -6.18 8.93 -12.03
C SER A 126 -4.97 8.57 -11.17
N LEU A 127 -3.78 8.42 -11.79
CA LEU A 127 -2.52 8.21 -11.08
C LEU A 127 -2.28 9.32 -10.04
N MET A 128 -2.33 10.58 -10.47
CA MET A 128 -2.10 11.72 -9.58
C MET A 128 -3.08 11.76 -8.41
N LEU A 129 -4.39 11.67 -8.69
CA LEU A 129 -5.41 11.69 -7.64
C LEU A 129 -5.27 10.51 -6.67
N SER A 130 -4.95 9.32 -7.19
CA SER A 130 -4.81 8.10 -6.38
C SER A 130 -3.60 8.17 -5.46
N VAL A 131 -2.43 8.56 -5.95
CA VAL A 131 -1.21 8.63 -5.14
C VAL A 131 -1.35 9.70 -4.05
N GLU A 132 -1.82 10.89 -4.39
CA GLU A 132 -2.05 11.96 -3.41
C GLU A 132 -3.03 11.54 -2.30
N THR A 133 -4.08 10.82 -2.67
CA THR A 133 -5.06 10.31 -1.69
C THR A 133 -4.44 9.23 -0.82
N SER A 134 -3.69 8.30 -1.41
CA SER A 134 -3.05 7.18 -0.70
C SER A 134 -2.03 7.71 0.33
N LEU A 135 -1.20 8.69 -0.06
CA LEU A 135 -0.23 9.32 0.84
C LEU A 135 -0.89 9.96 2.07
N LYS A 136 -2.02 10.65 1.87
CA LYS A 136 -2.81 11.23 2.98
C LYS A 136 -3.37 10.15 3.91
N ARG A 137 -3.90 9.05 3.35
CA ARG A 137 -4.45 7.94 4.12
C ARG A 137 -3.38 7.20 4.92
N PHE A 138 -2.23 6.95 4.30
CA PHE A 138 -1.07 6.37 4.97
C PHE A 138 -0.37 7.31 5.95
N ARG A 139 -0.71 8.61 5.94
CA ARG A 139 -0.08 9.64 6.78
C ARG A 139 1.44 9.67 6.60
N THR A 140 1.88 9.62 5.35
CA THR A 140 3.29 9.56 4.96
C THR A 140 3.55 10.37 3.70
N THR A 141 4.82 10.63 3.39
CA THR A 141 5.23 11.39 2.21
C THR A 141 5.63 10.50 1.02
N TYR A 142 5.78 9.19 1.25
CA TYR A 142 6.18 8.23 0.22
C TYR A 142 5.51 6.86 0.39
N VAL A 143 5.30 6.16 -0.72
CA VAL A 143 5.03 4.71 -0.74
C VAL A 143 6.25 3.96 -1.24
N ASP A 144 6.50 2.77 -0.69
CA ASP A 144 7.67 1.99 -1.07
C ASP A 144 7.48 1.39 -2.46
N ILE A 145 6.31 0.81 -2.74
CA ILE A 145 6.01 0.17 -4.02
C ILE A 145 4.66 0.65 -4.54
N LEU A 146 4.62 1.19 -5.75
CA LEU A 146 3.38 1.48 -6.46
C LEU A 146 3.15 0.48 -7.59
N TYR A 147 1.95 -0.09 -7.62
CA TYR A 147 1.50 -1.00 -8.67
C TYR A 147 0.50 -0.33 -9.62
N VAL A 148 0.65 -0.56 -10.92
CA VAL A 148 -0.46 -0.46 -11.89
C VAL A 148 -1.37 -1.67 -11.65
N HIS A 149 -2.61 -1.46 -11.18
CA HIS A 149 -3.43 -2.55 -10.64
C HIS A 149 -4.08 -3.39 -11.74
N LEU A 150 -4.50 -2.74 -12.82
CA LEU A 150 -5.17 -3.33 -13.98
C LEU A 150 -4.60 -2.64 -15.21
N TRP A 151 -4.73 -3.26 -16.39
CA TRP A 151 -4.37 -2.61 -17.65
C TRP A 151 -5.62 -2.11 -18.35
N ASP A 152 -5.61 -0.86 -18.81
CA ASP A 152 -6.61 -0.30 -19.72
C ASP A 152 -6.01 0.06 -21.10
N ASN A 153 -6.70 0.92 -21.87
CA ASN A 153 -6.25 1.35 -23.20
C ASN A 153 -5.39 2.62 -23.16
N THR A 154 -4.95 3.08 -21.99
CA THR A 154 -4.00 4.18 -21.87
C THR A 154 -2.66 3.78 -22.45
N ASP A 155 -2.03 4.72 -23.14
CA ASP A 155 -0.74 4.54 -23.78
C ASP A 155 0.37 4.24 -22.76
N VAL A 156 1.27 3.31 -23.08
CA VAL A 156 2.30 2.85 -22.14
C VAL A 156 3.28 3.98 -21.83
N GLU A 157 3.59 4.83 -22.81
CA GLU A 157 4.47 5.97 -22.64
C GLU A 157 3.85 7.00 -21.68
N GLU A 158 2.54 7.26 -21.78
CA GLU A 158 1.82 8.10 -20.80
C GLU A 158 1.96 7.53 -19.37
N ILE A 159 1.73 6.24 -19.19
CA ILE A 159 1.82 5.56 -17.89
C ILE A 159 3.26 5.68 -17.35
N MET A 160 4.25 5.30 -18.15
CA MET A 160 5.64 5.23 -17.71
C MET A 160 6.23 6.59 -17.40
N ASP A 161 5.92 7.63 -18.18
CA ASP A 161 6.31 9.01 -17.90
C ASP A 161 5.70 9.49 -16.57
N GLY A 162 4.42 9.18 -16.35
CA GLY A 162 3.73 9.46 -15.10
C GLY A 162 4.40 8.82 -13.89
N LEU A 163 4.58 7.50 -13.95
CA LEU A 163 5.20 6.73 -12.88
C LEU A 163 6.64 7.20 -12.60
N HIS A 164 7.41 7.51 -13.65
CA HIS A 164 8.77 8.03 -13.52
C HIS A 164 8.78 9.38 -12.77
N ASN A 165 7.86 10.29 -13.10
CA ASN A 165 7.76 11.59 -12.41
C ASN A 165 7.48 11.45 -10.91
N PHE A 166 6.68 10.46 -10.49
CA PHE A 166 6.44 10.18 -9.07
C PHE A 166 7.68 9.62 -8.34
N VAL A 167 8.51 8.84 -9.05
CA VAL A 167 9.80 8.37 -8.53
C VAL A 167 10.77 9.54 -8.37
N ILE A 168 10.90 10.39 -9.39
CA ILE A 168 11.76 11.59 -9.33
C ILE A 168 11.30 12.55 -8.21
N ALA A 169 9.99 12.69 -8.01
CA ALA A 169 9.43 13.50 -6.93
C ALA A 169 9.60 12.88 -5.52
N GLY A 170 10.14 11.66 -5.40
CA GLY A 170 10.35 10.98 -4.13
C GLY A 170 9.07 10.50 -3.44
N LYS A 171 7.95 10.47 -4.15
CA LYS A 171 6.64 10.02 -3.62
C LYS A 171 6.47 8.50 -3.72
N VAL A 172 7.25 7.88 -4.59
CA VAL A 172 7.26 6.43 -4.82
C VAL A 172 8.73 5.97 -4.93
N LEU A 173 9.12 4.91 -4.23
CA LEU A 173 10.50 4.41 -4.30
C LEU A 173 10.69 3.37 -5.41
N TYR A 174 9.73 2.47 -5.57
CA TYR A 174 9.77 1.38 -6.53
C TYR A 174 8.45 1.27 -7.31
N LEU A 175 8.56 0.88 -8.57
CA LEU A 175 7.44 0.70 -9.48
C LEU A 175 7.26 -0.78 -9.81
N ARG A 176 6.02 -1.19 -9.99
CA ARG A 176 5.66 -2.46 -10.59
C ARG A 176 4.44 -2.26 -11.51
N TYR A 177 4.50 -2.80 -12.71
CA TYR A 177 3.46 -2.74 -13.73
C TYR A 177 3.30 -4.11 -14.36
#